data_AF-A0A7J3VPF5-F1
#
_entry.id   AF-A0A7J3VPF5-F1
#
_cell.length_a   1.000
_cell.length_b   1.000
_cell.length_c   1.000
_cell.angle_alpha   90.00
_cell.angle_beta   90.00
_cell.angle_gamma   90.00
#
_symmetry.space_group_name_H-M   'P 1'
#
loop_
_entity.id
_entity.type
_entity.pdbx_description
1 polymer ?
#
loop_
_entity_poly.entity_id
_entity_poly.type
_entity_poly.pdbx_seq_one_letter_code
_entity_poly.pdbx_strand_id
1 'polypeptide(L)' 'MKGTPSMGKHNKGRVHVRCRRCGNNSFHVRKKRCSSCGFPDSKWRQ' A
#
# COMPACT_ATOMS: atom_id res chain seq x y z
N MET A 1 21.13 -18.89 3.30
CA MET A 1 20.47 -18.32 4.49
C MET A 1 19.63 -17.11 4.07
N LYS A 2 18.32 -17.08 4.38
CA LYS A 2 17.50 -15.86 4.23
C LYS A 2 17.68 -15.03 5.50
N GLY A 3 17.97 -13.73 5.37
CA GLY A 3 18.30 -12.88 6.53
C GLY A 3 18.40 -11.41 6.17
N THR A 4 19.02 -10.63 7.04
CA THR A 4 19.32 -9.19 6.87
C THR A 4 19.82 -8.79 5.47
N PRO A 5 20.75 -9.50 4.80
CA PRO A 5 21.19 -9.12 3.45
C PRO A 5 20.07 -9.13 2.40
N SER A 6 19.00 -9.91 2.59
CA SER A 6 17.85 -9.89 1.67
C SER A 6 16.92 -8.68 1.86
N MET A 7 16.87 -8.07 3.05
CA MET A 7 15.99 -6.94 3.34
C MET A 7 16.39 -5.65 2.62
N GLY A 8 17.67 -5.48 2.28
CA GLY A 8 18.15 -4.33 1.49
C GLY A 8 17.55 -4.27 0.08
N LYS A 9 17.01 -5.38 -0.44
CA LYS A 9 16.35 -5.42 -1.77
C LYS A 9 14.94 -4.82 -1.77
N HIS A 10 14.36 -4.53 -0.61
CA HIS A 10 12.96 -4.09 -0.48
C HIS A 10 12.74 -2.59 -0.76
N ASN A 11 13.83 -1.84 -0.99
CA ASN A 11 13.77 -0.39 -1.22
C ASN A 11 13.37 0.02 -2.65
N LYS A 12 13.31 -0.95 -3.59
CA LYS A 12 13.16 -0.68 -5.03
C LYS A 12 11.78 -0.20 -5.46
N GLY A 13 10.75 -0.32 -4.63
CA GLY A 13 9.41 0.09 -5.02
C GLY A 13 8.46 0.22 -3.86
N ARG A 14 7.82 1.40 -3.75
CA ARG A 14 6.73 1.60 -2.81
C ARG A 14 5.48 0.89 -3.32
N VAL A 15 5.05 -0.15 -2.60
CA VAL A 15 3.81 -0.89 -2.90
C VAL A 15 2.58 -0.06 -2.54
N HIS A 16 2.68 0.68 -1.43
CA HIS A 16 1.62 1.55 -0.92
C HIS A 16 2.05 3.02 -0.98
N VAL A 17 1.10 3.87 -1.34
CA VAL A 17 1.19 5.33 -1.33
C VAL A 17 0.04 5.92 -0.52
N ARG A 18 0.07 7.24 -0.33
CA ARG A 18 -0.98 7.97 0.38
C ARG A 18 -2.31 7.88 -0.37
N CYS A 19 -3.35 7.43 0.32
CA CYS A 19 -4.69 7.36 -0.23
C CYS A 19 -5.29 8.75 -0.32
N ARG A 20 -5.87 9.09 -1.48
CA ARG A 20 -6.56 10.37 -1.71
C ARG A 20 -7.84 10.56 -0.88
N ARG A 21 -8.44 9.48 -0.36
CA ARG A 21 -9.66 9.55 0.45
C ARG A 21 -9.37 9.62 1.96
N CYS A 22 -8.64 8.63 2.50
CA CYS A 22 -8.41 8.54 3.95
C CYS A 22 -7.07 9.09 4.43
N GLY A 23 -6.17 9.51 3.52
CA GLY A 23 -4.87 10.08 3.90
C GLY A 23 -3.84 9.07 4.42
N ASN A 24 -4.21 7.81 4.66
CA ASN A 24 -3.29 6.75 5.10
C ASN A 24 -2.36 6.27 3.97
N ASN A 25 -1.15 5.80 4.31
CA ASN A 25 -0.21 5.19 3.36
C ASN A 25 -0.61 3.76 3.00
N SER A 26 -1.83 3.60 2.48
CA SER A 26 -2.51 2.32 2.32
C SER A 26 -3.04 2.10 0.89
N PHE A 27 -2.83 3.06 -0.01
CA PHE A 27 -3.25 2.91 -1.41
C PHE A 27 -2.26 2.07 -2.18
N HIS A 28 -2.67 0.88 -2.60
CA HIS A 28 -1.82 -0.04 -3.34
C HIS A 28 -1.73 0.40 -4.80
N VAL A 29 -0.53 0.74 -5.27
CA VAL A 29 -0.31 1.33 -6.61
C VAL A 29 -0.72 0.38 -7.74
N ARG A 30 -0.26 -0.88 -7.68
CA ARG A 30 -0.58 -1.90 -8.70
C ARG A 30 -2.06 -2.31 -8.71
N LYS A 31 -2.67 -2.52 -7.54
CA LYS A 31 -4.07 -2.94 -7.41
C LYS A 31 -5.07 -1.79 -7.49
N LYS A 32 -4.59 -0.54 -7.51
CA LYS A 32 -5.38 0.70 -7.49
C LYS A 32 -6.47 0.72 -6.43
N ARG A 33 -6.19 0.17 -5.24
CA ARG A 33 -7.16 0.03 -4.15
C ARG A 33 -6.53 0.34 -2.79
N CYS A 34 -7.26 1.06 -1.94
CA CYS A 34 -6.85 1.34 -0.58
C CYS A 34 -7.19 0.18 0.34
N SER A 35 -6.19 -0.36 1.06
CA SER A 35 -6.42 -1.42 2.04
C SER A 35 -7.21 -0.95 3.26
N SER A 36 -7.05 0.32 3.65
CA SER A 36 -7.69 0.93 4.82
C SER A 36 -9.15 1.34 4.55
N CYS A 37 -9.43 2.18 3.54
CA CYS A 37 -10.77 2.71 3.33
C CYS A 37 -11.54 2.11 2.14
N GLY A 38 -10.92 1.22 1.35
CA GLY A 38 -11.57 0.62 0.19
C GLY A 38 -11.62 1.48 -1.08
N PHE A 39 -11.17 2.75 -1.06
CA PHE A 39 -11.09 3.61 -2.25
C PHE A 39 -10.44 2.87 -3.44
N PRO A 40 -11.04 2.86 -4.65
CA PRO A 40 -12.06 3.76 -5.17
C PRO A 40 -13.53 3.40 -4.91
N ASP A 41 -13.82 2.32 -4.17
CA ASP A 41 -15.21 1.90 -3.91
C ASP A 41 -16.03 3.03 -3.29
N SER A 42 -17.33 3.09 -3.56
CA SER A 42 -18.20 4.13 -3.00
C SER A 42 -18.32 4.00 -1.48
N LYS A 43 -18.44 2.78 -0.97
CA LYS A 43 -18.53 2.50 0.46
C LYS A 43 -17.15 2.53 1.11
N TRP A 44 -17.10 3.00 2.35
CA TRP A 44 -15.93 2.82 3.20
C TRP A 44 -15.80 1.35 3.57
N ARG A 45 -14.56 0.86 3.57
CA ARG A 45 -14.24 -0.42 4.17
C ARG A 45 -14.45 -0.28 5.68
N GLN A 46 -15.30 -1.12 6.25
CA GLN A 46 -15.48 -1.28 7.70
C GLN A 46 -14.22 -1.92 8.30
#